data_AF-A0A3M8A5R3-F1
#
_entry.id   AF-A0A3M8A5R3-F1
#
_cell.length_a   1.000
_cell.length_b   1.000
_cell.length_c   1.000
_cell.angle_alpha   90.00
_cell.angle_beta   90.00
_cell.angle_gamma   90.00
#
_symmetry.space_group_name_H-M   'P 1'
#
loop_
_entity.id
_entity.type
_entity.pdbx_description
1 polymer ?
#
loop_
_entity_poly.entity_id
_entity_poly.type
_entity_poly.pdbx_seq_one_letter_code
_entity_poly.pdbx_strand_id
1 'polypeptide(L)'
;MLVVPALVGTIALPAYAILPGGGFTASERFSLSVAEAQDVSVSELASGAPVSVDGFAVTTKAEIDAAAAEAEAASWAAELAARGNGAYTTVTQQAEGDDYPWWNETPDDYGGGLSPLRYYYRECVDFVAWRLNRDAGVTSAPWKWDWGNLASGSAYAWADEWTSKGWPTSSTPVVGSVAWFPYNHVAYVQSVNGDGTVTIEEYNQNSDHSYHVRTIPVGEALYLYPPV
;
A
#
# COMPACT_ATOMS: atom_id res chain seq x y z
N MET A 1 5.12 45.38 -10.23
CA MET A 1 4.56 45.10 -8.89
C MET A 1 3.23 44.40 -9.10
N LEU A 2 3.10 43.22 -8.51
CA LEU A 2 2.09 42.19 -8.73
C LEU A 2 0.80 42.52 -7.94
N VAL A 3 -0.37 42.41 -8.58
CA VAL A 3 -1.68 42.17 -7.91
C VAL A 3 -2.56 41.34 -8.85
N VAL A 4 -3.09 40.23 -8.31
CA VAL A 4 -4.06 39.26 -8.87
C VAL A 4 -5.48 39.75 -8.53
N PRO A 5 -6.53 39.54 -9.36
CA PRO A 5 -7.48 38.45 -9.07
C PRO A 5 -8.16 37.78 -10.29
N ALA A 6 -8.73 36.62 -10.00
CA ALA A 6 -9.43 35.65 -10.86
C ALA A 6 -10.76 36.14 -11.46
N LEU A 7 -11.23 35.47 -12.53
CA LEU A 7 -12.59 34.91 -12.57
C LEU A 7 -12.76 33.90 -13.72
N VAL A 8 -13.43 32.79 -13.41
CA VAL A 8 -13.87 31.71 -14.32
C VAL A 8 -15.07 32.16 -15.15
N GLY A 9 -15.10 31.80 -16.44
CA GLY A 9 -16.29 31.94 -17.29
C GLY A 9 -16.35 30.85 -18.34
N THR A 10 -17.07 29.76 -18.06
CA THR A 10 -17.46 28.77 -19.08
C THR A 10 -18.67 29.28 -19.84
N ILE A 11 -18.50 29.62 -21.11
CA ILE A 11 -19.62 29.89 -22.02
C ILE A 11 -19.79 28.66 -22.90
N ALA A 12 -20.84 27.89 -22.64
CA ALA A 12 -21.35 26.91 -23.59
C ALA A 12 -22.03 27.68 -24.73
N LEU A 13 -21.51 27.56 -25.95
CA LEU A 13 -22.21 28.02 -27.15
C LEU A 13 -22.86 26.82 -27.84
N PRO A 14 -24.18 26.88 -28.12
CA PRO A 14 -24.87 25.83 -28.87
C PRO A 14 -24.45 25.88 -30.34
N ALA A 15 -24.07 24.73 -30.89
CA ALA A 15 -23.82 24.58 -32.33
C ALA A 15 -25.14 24.65 -33.10
N TYR A 16 -25.51 25.83 -33.60
CA TYR A 16 -26.55 25.96 -34.63
C TYR A 16 -25.89 25.92 -36.01
N ALA A 17 -26.17 24.86 -36.75
CA ALA A 17 -25.84 24.78 -38.17
C ALA A 17 -26.76 25.70 -38.98
N ILE A 18 -26.15 26.60 -39.75
CA ILE A 18 -26.83 27.48 -40.69
C ILE A 18 -27.19 26.65 -41.94
N LEU A 19 -28.49 26.54 -42.27
CA LEU A 19 -28.96 26.19 -43.61
C LEU A 19 -29.36 27.46 -44.37
N PRO A 20 -29.02 27.60 -45.66
CA PRO A 20 -29.36 28.79 -46.44
C PRO A 20 -30.76 28.66 -47.05
N GLY A 21 -31.61 29.66 -46.79
CA GLY A 21 -32.76 30.01 -47.62
C GLY A 21 -34.12 29.42 -47.16
N GLY A 22 -35.02 30.31 -46.74
CA GLY A 22 -36.46 30.04 -46.61
C GLY A 22 -37.01 30.34 -45.21
N GLY A 23 -37.81 31.39 -45.07
CA GLY A 23 -38.37 31.86 -43.80
C GLY A 23 -39.35 30.88 -43.14
N PHE A 24 -39.42 30.93 -41.81
CA PHE A 24 -40.35 30.12 -41.01
C PHE A 24 -41.62 30.94 -40.68
N THR A 25 -42.77 30.41 -41.06
CA THR A 25 -44.07 30.77 -40.45
C THR A 25 -44.54 29.63 -39.56
N ALA A 26 -44.91 29.95 -38.33
CA ALA A 26 -45.32 28.99 -37.30
C ALA A 26 -46.66 28.32 -37.61
N SER A 27 -46.80 27.05 -37.22
CA SER A 27 -48.02 26.27 -36.87
C SER A 27 -47.65 24.77 -36.92
N GLU A 28 -48.01 23.83 -36.05
CA GLU A 28 -48.88 23.73 -34.88
C GLU A 28 -48.53 22.40 -34.16
N ARG A 29 -48.75 22.37 -32.84
CA ARG A 29 -49.15 21.23 -31.98
C ARG A 29 -48.55 19.83 -32.25
N PHE A 30 -47.69 19.38 -31.35
CA PHE A 30 -47.28 17.98 -31.25
C PHE A 30 -48.46 17.09 -30.82
N SER A 31 -48.92 16.26 -31.74
CA SER A 31 -49.75 15.08 -31.45
C SER A 31 -48.82 13.89 -31.21
N LEU A 32 -48.86 13.31 -30.01
CA LEU A 32 -48.17 12.06 -29.68
C LEU A 32 -48.92 10.89 -30.34
N SER A 33 -48.61 10.61 -31.60
CA SER A 33 -48.91 9.30 -32.20
C SER A 33 -47.91 8.28 -31.67
N VAL A 34 -48.41 7.17 -31.12
CA VAL A 34 -47.61 6.00 -30.76
C VAL A 34 -46.80 5.59 -31.98
N ALA A 35 -45.48 5.77 -31.92
CA ALA A 35 -44.59 5.34 -32.99
C ALA A 35 -44.60 3.81 -33.04
N GLU A 36 -45.05 3.25 -34.16
CA GLU A 36 -44.85 1.83 -34.47
C GLU A 36 -43.35 1.49 -34.46
N ALA A 37 -43.04 0.21 -34.24
CA ALA A 37 -41.66 -0.29 -34.13
C ALA A 37 -40.80 0.18 -35.31
N GLN A 38 -39.76 0.96 -35.03
CA GLN A 38 -38.75 1.31 -36.02
C GLN A 38 -37.88 0.09 -36.28
N ASP A 39 -37.94 -0.44 -37.50
CA ASP A 39 -36.99 -1.43 -37.98
C ASP A 39 -35.64 -0.77 -38.26
N VAL A 40 -34.60 -1.23 -37.58
CA VAL A 40 -33.21 -0.80 -37.79
C VAL A 40 -32.54 -1.85 -38.68
N SER A 41 -32.50 -1.58 -39.97
CA SER A 41 -31.75 -2.42 -40.92
C SER A 41 -30.27 -2.05 -40.87
N VAL A 42 -29.46 -2.96 -40.36
CA VAL A 42 -28.01 -2.86 -40.37
C VAL A 42 -27.53 -3.33 -41.74
N SER A 43 -27.08 -2.41 -42.59
CA SER A 43 -26.51 -2.73 -43.90
C SER A 43 -25.33 -3.70 -43.77
N GLU A 44 -25.18 -4.67 -44.68
CA GLU A 44 -24.08 -5.66 -44.68
C GLU A 44 -22.67 -5.02 -44.64
N LEU A 45 -22.55 -3.73 -45.00
CA LEU A 45 -21.33 -2.95 -44.84
C LEU A 45 -20.86 -2.79 -43.38
N ALA A 46 -21.78 -2.84 -42.42
CA ALA A 46 -21.47 -2.79 -40.99
C ALA A 46 -20.94 -4.13 -40.46
N SER A 47 -21.14 -5.24 -41.19
CA SER A 47 -20.54 -6.55 -40.89
C SER A 47 -19.06 -6.63 -41.31
N GLY A 48 -18.59 -5.69 -42.14
CA GLY A 48 -17.22 -5.68 -42.68
C GLY A 48 -16.27 -4.70 -41.98
N ALA A 49 -16.75 -3.91 -41.02
CA ALA A 49 -15.89 -3.05 -40.23
C ALA A 49 -15.06 -3.93 -39.27
N PRO A 50 -13.71 -3.86 -39.28
CA PRO A 50 -12.93 -4.56 -38.28
C PRO A 50 -13.33 -4.04 -36.90
N VAL A 51 -13.87 -4.92 -36.06
CA VAL A 51 -14.03 -4.64 -34.65
C VAL A 51 -12.63 -4.65 -34.06
N SER A 52 -12.01 -3.47 -33.97
CA SER A 52 -10.83 -3.28 -33.14
C SER A 52 -11.29 -3.37 -31.69
N VAL A 53 -11.11 -4.55 -31.10
CA VAL A 53 -11.18 -4.71 -29.66
C VAL A 53 -9.83 -4.25 -29.14
N ASP A 54 -9.78 -3.09 -28.50
CA ASP A 54 -8.58 -2.66 -27.77
C ASP A 54 -8.40 -3.63 -26.61
N GLY A 55 -7.55 -4.64 -26.81
CA GLY A 55 -7.15 -5.57 -25.77
C GLY A 55 -6.31 -4.83 -24.75
N PHE A 56 -6.93 -4.31 -23.70
CA PHE A 56 -6.19 -3.87 -22.52
C PHE A 56 -5.61 -5.12 -21.86
N ALA A 57 -4.28 -5.27 -21.94
CA ALA A 57 -3.56 -6.25 -21.16
C ALA A 57 -3.78 -5.90 -19.68
N VAL A 58 -4.65 -6.67 -19.02
CA VAL A 58 -4.81 -6.59 -17.56
C VAL A 58 -3.56 -7.20 -16.96
N THR A 59 -2.76 -6.39 -16.30
CA THR A 59 -1.61 -6.86 -15.54
C THR A 59 -2.07 -7.94 -14.58
N THR A 60 -1.58 -9.15 -14.77
CA THR A 60 -1.96 -10.31 -13.96
C THR A 60 -1.28 -10.20 -12.60
N LYS A 61 -1.89 -10.81 -11.56
CA LYS A 61 -1.29 -10.89 -10.22
C LYS A 61 0.13 -11.46 -10.27
N ALA A 62 0.37 -12.44 -11.14
CA ALA A 62 1.68 -13.04 -11.33
C ALA A 62 2.71 -12.07 -11.91
N GLU A 63 2.32 -11.17 -12.81
CA GLU A 63 3.22 -10.12 -13.34
C GLU A 63 3.51 -9.05 -12.28
N ILE A 64 2.54 -8.71 -11.43
CA ILE A 64 2.75 -7.80 -10.29
C ILE A 64 3.71 -8.43 -9.27
N ASP A 65 3.51 -9.70 -8.93
CA ASP A 65 4.35 -10.42 -7.98
C ASP A 65 5.77 -10.64 -8.54
N ALA A 66 5.90 -10.90 -9.83
CA ALA A 66 7.19 -10.98 -10.50
C ALA A 66 7.89 -9.61 -10.51
N ALA A 67 7.18 -8.53 -10.81
CA ALA A 67 7.74 -7.18 -10.76
C ALA A 67 8.15 -6.77 -9.34
N ALA A 68 7.38 -7.16 -8.32
CA ALA A 68 7.72 -6.94 -6.92
C ALA A 68 8.99 -7.73 -6.53
N ALA A 69 9.06 -9.02 -6.89
CA ALA A 69 10.24 -9.85 -6.65
C ALA A 69 11.49 -9.34 -7.40
N GLU A 70 11.32 -8.80 -8.62
CA GLU A 70 12.40 -8.15 -9.37
C GLU A 70 12.84 -6.84 -8.72
N ALA A 71 11.92 -6.04 -8.20
CA ALA A 71 12.22 -4.81 -7.47
C ALA A 71 12.95 -5.10 -6.15
N GLU A 72 12.53 -6.12 -5.40
CA GLU A 72 13.21 -6.63 -4.20
C GLU A 72 14.61 -7.18 -4.53
N ALA A 73 14.75 -7.95 -5.61
CA ALA A 73 16.06 -8.44 -6.04
C ALA A 73 16.97 -7.30 -6.49
N ALA A 74 16.42 -6.26 -7.12
CA ALA A 74 17.16 -5.08 -7.55
C ALA A 74 17.57 -4.19 -6.36
N SER A 75 16.70 -4.01 -5.36
CA SER A 75 17.03 -3.28 -4.14
C SER A 75 18.09 -4.02 -3.34
N TRP A 76 17.95 -5.34 -3.18
CA TRP A 76 18.97 -6.20 -2.55
C TRP A 76 20.29 -6.17 -3.31
N ALA A 77 20.26 -6.25 -4.64
CA ALA A 77 21.47 -6.16 -5.46
C ALA A 77 22.14 -4.78 -5.36
N ALA A 78 21.36 -3.70 -5.29
CA ALA A 78 21.88 -2.35 -5.07
C ALA A 78 22.49 -2.20 -3.68
N GLU A 79 21.85 -2.75 -2.66
CA GLU A 79 22.35 -2.79 -1.29
C GLU A 79 23.64 -3.62 -1.20
N LEU A 80 23.68 -4.80 -1.81
CA LEU A 80 24.87 -5.66 -1.86
C LEU A 80 26.01 -5.01 -2.65
N ALA A 81 25.72 -4.33 -3.76
CA ALA A 81 26.70 -3.56 -4.51
C ALA A 81 27.21 -2.33 -3.73
N ALA A 82 26.39 -1.77 -2.84
CA ALA A 82 26.77 -0.67 -1.95
C ALA A 82 27.58 -1.14 -0.71
N ARG A 83 27.64 -2.45 -0.41
CA ARG A 83 28.41 -3.04 0.71
C ARG A 83 29.93 -3.09 0.46
N GLY A 84 30.49 -2.03 -0.12
CA GLY A 84 31.92 -1.83 -0.26
C GLY A 84 32.58 -1.43 1.08
N ASN A 85 33.33 -2.35 1.66
CA ASN A 85 34.43 -2.09 2.61
C ASN A 85 34.10 -1.37 3.94
N GLY A 86 33.12 -1.89 4.69
CA GLY A 86 33.06 -1.71 6.15
C GLY A 86 32.61 -0.34 6.69
N ALA A 87 32.11 0.55 5.83
CA ALA A 87 31.44 1.78 6.25
C ALA A 87 29.92 1.57 6.26
N TYR A 88 29.25 2.05 7.31
CA TYR A 88 27.79 2.12 7.37
C TYR A 88 27.29 3.00 6.21
N THR A 89 26.63 2.39 5.23
CA THR A 89 25.88 3.12 4.21
C THR A 89 24.62 3.62 4.88
N THR A 90 24.49 4.93 5.01
CA THR A 90 23.18 5.54 5.28
C THR A 90 22.28 5.16 4.12
N VAL A 91 21.15 4.52 4.41
CA VAL A 91 20.12 4.30 3.39
C VAL A 91 19.81 5.70 2.82
N THR A 92 20.04 5.89 1.52
CA THR A 92 19.93 7.23 0.91
C THR A 92 18.52 7.53 0.45
N GLN A 93 17.69 6.50 0.28
CA GLN A 93 16.27 6.62 -0.07
C GLN A 93 15.43 5.67 0.76
N GLN A 94 14.33 6.19 1.29
CA GLN A 94 13.31 5.39 1.96
C GLN A 94 12.66 4.44 0.97
N ALA A 95 12.43 3.19 1.38
CA ALA A 95 11.78 2.20 0.53
C ALA A 95 10.33 2.60 0.21
N GLU A 96 9.80 2.13 -0.91
CA GLU A 96 8.41 2.42 -1.29
C GLU A 96 7.44 1.79 -0.27
N GLY A 97 6.49 2.59 0.23
CA GLY A 97 5.53 2.15 1.25
C GLY A 97 6.10 2.09 2.67
N ASP A 98 7.39 2.35 2.84
CA ASP A 98 7.98 2.55 4.16
C ASP A 98 7.65 3.96 4.66
N ASP A 99 6.90 4.01 5.76
CA ASP A 99 6.48 5.22 6.46
C ASP A 99 7.11 5.32 7.86
N TYR A 100 8.07 4.43 8.16
CA TYR A 100 8.82 4.41 9.41
C TYR A 100 9.67 5.69 9.55
N PRO A 101 9.48 6.52 10.60
CA PRO A 101 10.11 7.84 10.70
C PRO A 101 11.63 7.82 10.84
N TRP A 102 12.18 6.70 11.31
CA TRP A 102 13.60 6.55 11.68
C TRP A 102 14.33 5.59 10.74
N TRP A 103 13.87 5.49 9.48
CA TRP A 103 14.44 4.61 8.45
C TRP A 103 15.93 4.90 8.16
N ASN A 104 16.40 6.12 8.41
CA ASN A 104 17.78 6.55 8.15
C ASN A 104 18.67 6.60 9.39
N GLU A 105 18.14 6.30 10.58
CA GLU A 105 18.91 6.30 11.82
C GLU A 105 19.91 5.16 11.85
N THR A 106 21.03 5.33 12.55
CA THR A 106 22.04 4.29 12.68
C THR A 106 21.51 3.12 13.52
N PRO A 107 21.58 1.86 13.04
CA PRO A 107 21.25 0.68 13.82
C PRO A 107 22.35 0.32 14.82
N ASP A 108 22.02 -0.55 15.76
CA ASP A 108 22.86 -0.93 16.90
C ASP A 108 24.20 -1.56 16.50
N ASP A 109 24.22 -2.40 15.45
CA ASP A 109 25.44 -3.02 14.89
C ASP A 109 26.52 -2.00 14.51
N TYR A 110 26.10 -0.76 14.23
CA TYR A 110 26.96 0.35 13.83
C TYR A 110 27.08 1.44 14.91
N GLY A 111 26.72 1.11 16.16
CA GLY A 111 26.77 2.03 17.30
C GLY A 111 25.54 2.93 17.45
N GLY A 112 24.43 2.55 16.81
CA GLY A 112 23.13 3.18 16.90
C GLY A 112 22.51 3.19 18.29
N GLY A 113 21.59 4.14 18.51
CA GLY A 113 20.87 4.31 19.75
C GLY A 113 19.50 3.62 19.77
N LEU A 114 18.77 3.87 20.85
CA LEU A 114 17.36 3.49 20.96
C LEU A 114 16.46 4.57 20.37
N SER A 115 15.36 4.14 19.77
CA SER A 115 14.25 4.98 19.38
C SER A 115 13.49 5.56 20.57
N PRO A 116 12.60 6.53 20.34
CA PRO A 116 11.65 6.99 21.36
C PRO A 116 10.76 5.88 21.94
N LEU A 117 10.59 4.75 21.24
CA LEU A 117 9.87 3.55 21.71
C LEU A 117 10.74 2.63 22.58
N ARG A 118 12.02 2.99 22.74
CA ARG A 118 13.08 2.31 23.49
C ARG A 118 13.57 1.01 22.85
N TYR A 119 13.24 0.71 21.61
CA TYR A 119 13.88 -0.38 20.86
C TYR A 119 15.04 0.19 20.03
N TYR A 120 15.96 -0.66 19.58
CA TYR A 120 17.03 -0.22 18.68
C TYR A 120 16.46 0.17 17.31
N TYR A 121 16.99 1.26 16.75
CA TYR A 121 16.53 1.72 15.45
C TYR A 121 16.69 0.66 14.37
N ARG A 122 15.70 0.60 13.47
CA ARG A 122 15.70 -0.26 12.28
C ARG A 122 15.66 -1.77 12.60
N GLU A 123 15.41 -2.13 13.85
CA GLU A 123 15.12 -3.49 14.25
C GLU A 123 13.64 -3.85 14.03
N CYS A 124 13.39 -5.15 13.84
CA CYS A 124 12.04 -5.70 13.64
C CYS A 124 11.06 -5.27 14.74
N VAL A 125 11.51 -5.32 16.00
CA VAL A 125 10.72 -4.97 17.19
C VAL A 125 10.35 -3.49 17.24
N ASP A 126 11.24 -2.60 16.79
CA ASP A 126 11.01 -1.15 16.79
C ASP A 126 9.99 -0.76 15.72
N PHE A 127 10.17 -1.31 14.51
CA PHE A 127 9.25 -1.10 13.40
C PHE A 127 7.82 -1.58 13.74
N VAL A 128 7.68 -2.79 14.29
CA VAL A 128 6.37 -3.32 14.67
C VAL A 128 5.73 -2.49 15.79
N ALA A 129 6.50 -2.11 16.82
CA ALA A 129 5.99 -1.22 17.87
C ALA A 129 5.51 0.12 17.29
N TRP A 130 6.24 0.67 16.31
CA TRP A 130 5.84 1.88 15.61
C TRP A 130 4.54 1.71 14.81
N ARG A 131 4.38 0.61 14.04
CA ARG A 131 3.14 0.31 13.30
C ARG A 131 1.93 0.22 14.24
N LEU A 132 2.08 -0.44 15.39
CA LEU A 132 1.03 -0.54 16.40
C LEU A 132 0.63 0.82 16.99
N ASN A 133 1.59 1.74 17.16
CA ASN A 133 1.29 3.10 17.58
C ASN A 133 0.58 3.90 16.49
N ARG A 134 1.05 3.80 15.24
CA ARG A 134 0.45 4.45 14.08
C ARG A 134 -1.01 4.06 13.92
N ASP A 135 -1.33 2.77 14.03
CA ASP A 135 -2.70 2.26 13.90
C ASP A 135 -3.59 2.69 15.08
N ALA A 136 -2.99 2.94 16.25
CA ALA A 136 -3.67 3.58 17.37
C ALA A 136 -3.81 5.11 17.24
N GLY A 137 -3.36 5.69 16.11
CA GLY A 137 -3.39 7.13 15.85
C GLY A 137 -2.31 7.93 16.57
N VAL A 138 -1.29 7.27 17.11
CA VAL A 138 -0.20 7.89 17.87
C VAL A 138 1.07 7.88 17.04
N THR A 139 1.43 9.03 16.46
CA THR A 139 2.63 9.19 15.62
C THR A 139 3.70 10.09 16.27
N SER A 140 3.46 10.56 17.48
CA SER A 140 4.42 11.30 18.31
C SER A 140 4.17 11.04 19.79
N ALA A 141 5.12 11.42 20.64
CA ALA A 141 4.99 11.26 22.09
C ALA A 141 3.78 12.06 22.64
N PRO A 142 3.06 11.54 23.65
CA PRO A 142 3.31 10.29 24.37
C PRO A 142 2.86 9.05 23.58
N TRP A 143 3.75 8.05 23.49
CA TRP A 143 3.48 6.80 22.78
C TRP A 143 2.47 5.92 23.52
N LYS A 144 1.59 5.24 22.79
CA LYS A 144 0.66 4.25 23.36
C LYS A 144 1.41 2.98 23.72
N TRP A 145 2.30 2.53 22.84
CA TRP A 145 3.10 1.32 22.99
C TRP A 145 4.59 1.69 22.98
N ASP A 146 5.31 1.30 24.02
CA ASP A 146 6.77 1.31 24.06
C ASP A 146 7.25 0.00 24.71
N TRP A 147 8.56 -0.24 24.78
CA TRP A 147 9.13 -1.40 25.49
C TRP A 147 8.40 -1.69 26.80
N GLY A 148 8.22 -0.66 27.64
CA GLY A 148 7.76 -0.78 29.02
C GLY A 148 6.34 -1.34 29.18
N ASN A 149 5.50 -1.26 28.14
CA ASN A 149 4.14 -1.79 28.20
C ASN A 149 3.77 -2.77 27.07
N LEU A 150 4.52 -2.83 25.98
CA LEU A 150 4.27 -3.74 24.86
C LEU A 150 4.95 -5.11 25.10
N ALA A 151 6.26 -5.18 24.87
CA ALA A 151 7.08 -6.37 25.12
C ALA A 151 8.55 -5.97 25.21
N SER A 152 9.27 -6.53 26.18
CA SER A 152 10.66 -6.17 26.42
C SER A 152 11.66 -6.97 25.60
N GLY A 153 12.81 -6.37 25.29
CA GLY A 153 13.94 -7.08 24.70
C GLY A 153 13.72 -7.54 23.26
N SER A 154 14.24 -8.73 22.93
CA SER A 154 14.22 -9.26 21.57
C SER A 154 12.87 -9.89 21.20
N ALA A 155 12.65 -10.09 19.91
CA ALA A 155 11.47 -10.74 19.37
C ALA A 155 11.18 -12.10 20.02
N TYR A 156 12.20 -12.89 20.41
CA TYR A 156 12.00 -14.14 21.15
C TYR A 156 11.03 -14.02 22.34
N ALA A 157 11.11 -12.93 23.10
CA ALA A 157 10.32 -12.77 24.32
C ALA A 157 8.86 -12.36 24.04
N TRP A 158 8.53 -11.88 22.84
CA TRP A 158 7.24 -11.24 22.57
C TRP A 158 6.05 -12.18 22.74
N ALA A 159 6.13 -13.43 22.29
CA ALA A 159 5.04 -14.40 22.47
C ALA A 159 4.77 -14.72 23.95
N ASP A 160 5.84 -14.89 24.74
CA ASP A 160 5.74 -15.14 26.19
C ASP A 160 5.23 -13.89 26.93
N GLU A 161 5.68 -12.71 26.53
CA GLU A 161 5.24 -11.40 27.05
C GLU A 161 3.78 -11.09 26.72
N TRP A 162 3.27 -11.54 25.56
CA TRP A 162 1.85 -11.47 25.23
C TRP A 162 1.04 -12.38 26.15
N THR A 163 1.49 -13.62 26.29
CA THR A 163 0.85 -14.64 27.11
C THR A 163 0.84 -14.22 28.59
N SER A 164 1.93 -13.66 29.11
CA SER A 164 2.05 -13.22 30.50
C SER A 164 1.12 -12.04 30.83
N LYS A 165 0.83 -11.17 29.85
CA LYS A 165 -0.16 -10.09 29.95
C LYS A 165 -1.60 -10.57 29.75
N GLY A 166 -1.81 -11.86 29.43
CA GLY A 166 -3.12 -12.41 29.13
C GLY A 166 -3.71 -11.89 27.81
N TRP A 167 -2.86 -11.40 26.90
CA TRP A 167 -3.28 -10.93 25.59
C TRP A 167 -3.46 -12.11 24.63
N PRO A 168 -4.45 -12.05 23.73
CA PRO A 168 -4.78 -13.20 22.91
C PRO A 168 -3.71 -13.40 21.82
N THR A 169 -3.39 -14.67 21.60
CA THR A 169 -2.54 -15.16 20.51
C THR A 169 -3.29 -16.24 19.74
N SER A 170 -3.00 -16.40 18.45
CA SER A 170 -3.69 -17.38 17.60
C SER A 170 -2.87 -17.76 16.38
N SER A 171 -3.26 -18.84 15.71
CA SER A 171 -2.80 -19.20 14.35
C SER A 171 -3.62 -18.54 13.23
N THR A 172 -4.60 -17.70 13.58
CA THR A 172 -5.40 -16.95 12.60
C THR A 172 -4.79 -15.57 12.39
N PRO A 173 -4.45 -15.17 11.15
CA PRO A 173 -3.95 -13.82 10.91
C PRO A 173 -5.08 -12.79 11.02
N VAL A 174 -4.76 -11.62 11.57
CA VAL A 174 -5.64 -10.44 11.58
C VAL A 174 -4.82 -9.24 11.14
N VAL A 175 -5.38 -8.38 10.28
CA VAL A 175 -4.73 -7.12 9.90
C VAL A 175 -4.48 -6.28 11.15
N GLY A 176 -3.26 -5.75 11.30
CA GLY A 176 -2.86 -5.03 12.52
C GLY A 176 -2.27 -5.92 13.62
N SER A 177 -2.26 -7.24 13.44
CA SER A 177 -1.60 -8.16 14.37
C SER A 177 -0.10 -8.25 14.12
N VAL A 178 0.62 -8.79 15.11
CA VAL A 178 2.05 -9.08 14.99
C VAL A 178 2.23 -10.54 14.58
N ALA A 179 2.86 -10.78 13.42
CA ALA A 179 3.34 -12.10 13.04
C ALA A 179 4.66 -12.37 13.78
N TRP A 180 4.63 -13.32 14.71
CA TRP A 180 5.79 -13.73 15.51
C TRP A 180 6.38 -15.03 14.98
N PHE A 181 7.71 -15.06 14.90
CA PHE A 181 8.46 -16.22 14.47
C PHE A 181 9.44 -16.70 15.54
N PRO A 182 9.57 -18.03 15.73
CA PRO A 182 10.43 -18.59 16.77
C PRO A 182 11.93 -18.45 16.51
N TYR A 183 12.34 -17.80 15.41
CA TYR A 183 13.74 -17.54 15.04
C TYR A 183 14.21 -16.10 15.35
N ASN A 184 13.61 -15.47 16.38
CA ASN A 184 13.86 -14.08 16.80
C ASN A 184 13.39 -13.02 15.83
N HIS A 185 12.20 -13.17 15.27
CA HIS A 185 11.69 -12.18 14.33
C HIS A 185 10.22 -11.86 14.58
N VAL A 186 9.85 -10.61 14.34
CA VAL A 186 8.46 -10.14 14.33
C VAL A 186 8.22 -9.30 13.09
N ALA A 187 7.02 -9.41 12.55
CA ALA A 187 6.55 -8.62 11.42
C ALA A 187 5.14 -8.10 11.70
N TYR A 188 4.76 -7.04 11.00
CA TYR A 188 3.42 -6.46 11.07
C TYR A 188 2.54 -7.06 9.97
N VAL A 189 1.32 -7.48 10.32
CA VAL A 189 0.37 -8.02 9.34
C VAL A 189 -0.35 -6.89 8.59
N GLN A 190 0.04 -6.67 7.34
CA GLN A 190 -0.52 -5.65 6.46
C GLN A 190 -1.86 -6.07 5.86
N SER A 191 -1.95 -7.30 5.32
CA SER A 191 -3.17 -7.82 4.71
C SER A 191 -3.27 -9.34 4.86
N VAL A 192 -4.50 -9.85 4.94
CA VAL A 192 -4.79 -11.29 4.90
C VAL A 192 -5.38 -11.63 3.55
N ASN A 193 -4.68 -12.48 2.79
CA ASN A 193 -5.05 -12.83 1.44
C ASN A 193 -6.00 -14.06 1.49
N GLY A 194 -7.10 -14.00 0.74
CA GLY A 194 -8.12 -15.06 0.75
C GLY A 194 -7.68 -16.43 0.22
N ASP A 195 -6.43 -16.56 -0.20
CA ASP A 195 -5.79 -17.76 -0.75
C ASP A 195 -5.00 -18.56 0.30
N GLY A 196 -5.08 -18.19 1.58
CA GLY A 196 -4.33 -18.84 2.65
C GLY A 196 -2.92 -18.28 2.84
N THR A 197 -2.67 -17.08 2.35
CA THR A 197 -1.44 -16.31 2.61
C THR A 197 -1.73 -15.02 3.36
N VAL A 198 -0.68 -14.39 3.89
CA VAL A 198 -0.71 -13.10 4.57
C VAL A 198 0.44 -12.26 4.03
N THR A 199 0.19 -10.98 3.75
CA THR A 199 1.26 -10.03 3.41
C THR A 199 1.70 -9.33 4.69
N ILE A 200 3.00 -9.39 4.96
CA ILE A 200 3.63 -8.83 6.13
C ILE A 200 4.63 -7.76 5.75
N GLU A 201 4.75 -6.76 6.61
CA GLU A 201 5.75 -5.70 6.54
C GLU A 201 6.72 -5.88 7.71
N GLU A 202 8.01 -5.71 7.47
CA GLU A 202 9.03 -5.98 8.47
C GLU A 202 10.29 -5.17 8.23
N TYR A 203 11.13 -5.12 9.27
CA TYR A 203 12.47 -4.56 9.20
C TYR A 203 13.47 -5.62 9.62
N ASN A 204 14.68 -5.56 9.05
CA ASN A 204 15.82 -6.37 9.47
C ASN A 204 15.66 -7.89 9.33
N GLN A 205 14.83 -8.37 8.39
CA GLN A 205 14.58 -9.80 8.24
C GLN A 205 15.83 -10.62 7.83
N ASN A 206 16.76 -10.00 7.08
CA ASN A 206 18.03 -10.61 6.66
C ASN A 206 19.25 -10.05 7.41
N SER A 207 19.05 -9.45 8.59
CA SER A 207 20.12 -8.73 9.30
C SER A 207 20.71 -7.57 8.47
N ASP A 208 19.88 -6.92 7.65
CA ASP A 208 20.24 -5.82 6.75
C ASP A 208 19.74 -4.45 7.24
N HIS A 209 18.96 -4.43 8.33
CA HIS A 209 18.32 -3.24 8.90
C HIS A 209 17.36 -2.54 7.92
N SER A 210 16.91 -3.23 6.88
CA SER A 210 16.12 -2.64 5.79
C SER A 210 14.65 -3.05 5.87
N TYR A 211 13.79 -2.24 5.25
CA TYR A 211 12.36 -2.50 5.12
C TYR A 211 12.09 -3.57 4.06
N HIS A 212 11.22 -4.52 4.38
CA HIS A 212 10.77 -5.57 3.47
C HIS A 212 9.26 -5.74 3.54
N VAL A 213 8.69 -6.15 2.42
CA VAL A 213 7.31 -6.66 2.33
C VAL A 213 7.40 -8.06 1.77
N ARG A 214 6.75 -9.04 2.38
CA ARG A 214 6.68 -10.39 1.82
C ARG A 214 5.34 -11.03 2.06
N THR A 215 5.01 -12.00 1.22
CA THR A 215 3.82 -12.83 1.39
C THR A 215 4.23 -14.21 1.90
N ILE A 216 3.60 -14.64 3.00
CA ILE A 216 3.87 -15.94 3.64
C ILE A 216 2.57 -16.75 3.80
N PRO A 217 2.62 -18.08 3.82
CA PRO A 217 1.52 -18.93 4.26
C PRO A 217 1.07 -18.59 5.70
N VAL A 218 -0.24 -18.66 5.96
CA VAL A 218 -0.80 -18.35 7.29
C VAL A 218 -0.28 -19.25 8.43
N GLY A 219 0.24 -20.44 8.10
CA GLY A 219 0.76 -21.38 9.08
C GLY A 219 2.21 -21.12 9.52
N GLU A 220 2.90 -20.12 8.96
CA GLU A 220 4.31 -19.87 9.24
C GLU A 220 4.58 -19.04 10.50
N ALA A 221 3.56 -18.34 11.01
CA ALA A 221 3.69 -17.46 12.16
C ALA A 221 2.65 -17.74 13.25
N LEU A 222 2.99 -17.38 14.49
CA LEU A 222 2.01 -17.17 15.55
C LEU A 222 1.57 -15.71 15.51
N TYR A 223 0.28 -15.43 15.52
CA TYR A 223 -0.24 -14.06 15.50
C TYR A 223 -0.52 -13.57 16.92
N LEU A 224 0.15 -12.49 17.31
CA LEU A 224 -0.04 -11.80 18.58
C LEU A 224 -0.98 -10.61 18.36
N TYR A 225 -2.09 -10.57 19.09
CA TYR A 225 -3.08 -9.53 18.89
C TYR A 225 -2.87 -8.40 19.91
N PRO A 226 -2.55 -7.17 19.46
CA PRO A 226 -2.44 -6.04 20.37
C PRO A 226 -3.81 -5.76 21.02
N PRO A 227 -3.84 -5.32 22.29
CA PRO A 227 -5.09 -4.93 22.93
C PRO A 227 -5.62 -3.62 22.30
N VAL A 228 -6.94 -3.52 22.21
CA VAL A 228 -7.66 -2.34 21.68
C VAL A 228 -7.59 -1.15 22.64
#